data_AF-A0A7C3DCK0-F1
#
_entry.id   AF-A0A7C3DCK0-F1
#
_cell.length_a   1.000
_cell.length_b   1.000
_cell.length_c   1.000
_cell.angle_alpha   90.00
_cell.angle_beta   90.00
_cell.angle_gamma   90.00
#
_symmetry.space_group_name_H-M   'P 1'
#
loop_
_entity.id
_entity.type
_entity.pdbx_description
1 polymer ?
#
loop_
_entity_poly.entity_id
_entity_poly.type
_entity_poly.pdbx_seq_one_letter_code
_entity_poly.pdbx_strand_id
1 'polypeptide(L)'
;MPQAIGDPDELDRFAQSLTQFIDTLNEAVNSLNHSFGALGDTWQDEKRASFEEDYNALVQQFSHFEANASEQVPYLHALASRLRDYLQS
;
A
#
# COMPACT_ATOMS: atom_id res chain seq x y z
N MET A 1 -6.23 35.76 -3.67
CA MET A 1 -5.75 34.84 -2.63
C MET A 1 -5.43 33.53 -3.32
N PRO A 2 -4.16 33.14 -3.49
CA PRO A 2 -3.85 31.82 -4.01
C PRO A 2 -4.43 30.80 -3.03
N GLN A 3 -5.42 30.03 -3.46
CA GLN A 3 -5.99 28.94 -2.68
C GLN A 3 -4.84 27.98 -2.36
N ALA A 4 -4.48 27.83 -1.08
CA ALA A 4 -3.48 26.87 -0.68
C ALA A 4 -3.92 25.49 -1.16
N ILE A 5 -3.20 24.94 -2.14
CA ILE A 5 -3.39 23.57 -2.64
C ILE A 5 -2.76 22.65 -1.60
N GLY A 6 -3.45 22.43 -0.47
CA GLY A 6 -3.05 21.53 0.62
C GLY A 6 -2.05 22.10 1.63
N ASP A 7 -2.04 21.51 2.84
CA ASP A 7 -1.09 21.76 3.91
C ASP A 7 0.14 20.82 3.76
N PRO A 8 1.38 21.34 3.68
CA PRO A 8 2.58 20.51 3.60
C PRO A 8 2.72 19.46 4.71
N ASP A 9 2.31 19.78 5.93
CA ASP A 9 2.43 18.87 7.06
C ASP A 9 1.40 17.74 6.98
N GLU A 10 0.22 18.01 6.43
CA GLU A 10 -0.77 16.97 6.14
C GLU A 10 -0.28 16.01 5.05
N LEU A 11 0.37 16.54 4.00
CA LEU A 11 0.94 15.72 2.92
C LEU A 11 2.05 14.80 3.44
N ASP A 12 2.98 15.31 4.25
CA ASP A 12 4.04 14.50 4.84
C ASP A 12 3.50 13.43 5.79
N ARG A 13 2.52 13.79 6.64
CA ARG A 13 1.86 12.82 7.54
C ARG A 13 1.14 11.72 6.78
N PHE A 14 0.46 12.06 5.69
CA PHE A 14 -0.22 11.09 4.86
C PHE A 14 0.79 10.17 4.16
N ALA A 15 1.88 10.69 3.60
CA ALA A 15 2.93 9.88 2.97
C ALA A 15 3.57 8.89 3.97
N GLN A 16 3.83 9.33 5.20
CA GLN A 16 4.31 8.45 6.28
C GLN A 16 3.28 7.36 6.63
N SER A 17 2.02 7.74 6.75
CA SER A 17 0.92 6.81 7.05
C SER A 17 0.74 5.78 5.93
N LEU A 18 0.86 6.21 4.68
CA LEU A 18 0.79 5.34 3.50
C LEU A 18 1.94 4.34 3.48
N THR A 19 3.16 4.79 3.79
CA THR A 19 4.34 3.92 3.90
C THR A 19 4.15 2.86 4.98
N GLN A 20 3.73 3.27 6.19
CA GLN A 20 3.50 2.32 7.28
C GLN A 20 2.37 1.33 6.96
N PHE A 21 1.33 1.78 6.25
CA PHE A 21 0.23 0.93 5.82
C PHE A 21 0.69 -0.16 4.85
N ILE A 22 1.47 0.19 3.82
CA ILE A 22 1.96 -0.81 2.85
C ILE A 22 2.92 -1.81 3.48
N ASP A 23 3.79 -1.38 4.40
CA ASP A 23 4.68 -2.27 5.15
C ASP A 23 3.88 -3.28 5.98
N THR A 24 2.87 -2.79 6.71
CA THR A 24 1.99 -3.65 7.53
C THR A 24 1.18 -4.61 6.66
N LEU A 25 0.67 -4.14 5.51
CA LEU A 25 -0.09 -4.95 4.57
C LEU A 25 0.79 -6.07 4.00
N ASN A 26 2.03 -5.76 3.61
CA ASN A 26 2.99 -6.73 3.11
C ASN A 26 3.30 -7.83 4.13
N GLU A 27 3.54 -7.46 5.39
CA GLU A 27 3.76 -8.44 6.47
C GLU A 27 2.54 -9.37 6.65
N ALA A 28 1.34 -8.80 6.66
CA ALA A 28 0.10 -9.56 6.80
C ALA A 28 -0.14 -10.53 5.61
N VAL A 29 0.07 -10.06 4.38
CA VAL A 29 -0.07 -10.88 3.16
C VAL A 29 0.97 -12.00 3.14
N ASN A 30 2.23 -11.72 3.52
CA ASN A 30 3.27 -12.74 3.60
C ASN A 30 2.95 -13.82 4.65
N SER A 31 2.47 -13.42 5.83
CA SER A 31 2.03 -14.36 6.87
C SER A 31 0.85 -15.23 6.41
N LEU A 32 -0.09 -14.63 5.69
CA LEU A 32 -1.25 -15.34 5.15
C LEU A 32 -0.84 -16.32 4.04
N ASN A 33 0.05 -15.91 3.13
CA ASN A 33 0.62 -16.77 2.09
C ASN A 33 1.30 -18.01 2.67
N HIS A 34 2.08 -17.83 3.74
CA HIS A 34 2.73 -18.94 4.42
C HIS A 34 1.72 -19.91 5.03
N SER A 35 0.68 -19.37 5.69
CA SER A 35 -0.39 -20.17 6.31
C SER A 35 -1.21 -20.92 5.26
N PHE A 36 -1.53 -20.30 4.13
CA PHE A 36 -2.25 -20.91 3.03
C PHE A 36 -1.43 -22.01 2.35
N GLY A 37 -0.13 -21.77 2.14
CA GLY A 37 0.80 -22.79 1.64
C GLY A 37 0.87 -24.03 2.52
N ALA A 38 1.01 -23.86 3.84
CA ALA A 38 1.01 -24.98 4.80
C ALA A 38 -0.33 -25.73 4.82
N LEU A 39 -1.46 -25.03 4.64
CA LEU A 39 -2.77 -25.67 4.54
C LEU A 39 -2.89 -26.54 3.27
N GLY A 40 -2.20 -26.18 2.19
CA GLY A 40 -2.18 -26.93 0.93
C GLY A 40 -1.71 -28.38 1.05
N ASP A 41 -0.94 -28.71 2.09
CA ASP A 41 -0.51 -30.09 2.37
C ASP A 41 -1.66 -30.98 2.84
N THR A 42 -2.68 -30.40 3.50
CA THR A 42 -3.78 -31.14 4.14
C THR A 42 -5.13 -30.92 3.49
N TRP A 43 -5.31 -29.78 2.79
CA TRP A 43 -6.53 -29.45 2.04
C TRP A 43 -6.20 -29.48 0.55
N GLN A 44 -6.87 -30.33 -0.23
CA GLN A 44 -6.57 -30.56 -1.66
C GLN A 44 -7.81 -30.84 -2.54
N ASP A 45 -8.98 -30.34 -2.13
CA ASP A 45 -10.23 -30.54 -2.88
C ASP A 45 -10.47 -29.45 -3.94
N GLU A 46 -11.54 -29.62 -4.73
CA GLU A 46 -11.96 -28.64 -5.74
C GLU A 46 -12.30 -27.26 -5.15
N LYS A 47 -12.77 -27.23 -3.89
CA LYS A 47 -13.10 -25.98 -3.19
C LYS A 47 -11.84 -25.19 -2.88
N ARG A 48 -10.73 -25.85 -2.55
CA ARG A 48 -9.43 -25.20 -2.40
C ARG A 48 -8.98 -24.58 -3.72
N ALA A 49 -9.06 -25.32 -4.83
CA ALA A 49 -8.63 -24.82 -6.14
C ALA A 49 -9.41 -23.55 -6.52
N SER A 50 -10.74 -23.54 -6.32
CA SER A 50 -11.56 -22.36 -6.56
C SER A 50 -11.20 -21.18 -5.63
N PHE A 51 -10.93 -21.44 -4.35
CA PHE A 51 -10.52 -20.40 -3.42
C PHE A 51 -9.12 -19.84 -3.73
N GLU A 52 -8.21 -20.69 -4.20
CA GLU A 52 -6.85 -20.33 -4.58
C GLU A 52 -6.81 -19.31 -5.73
N GLU A 53 -7.75 -19.39 -6.68
CA GLU A 53 -7.90 -18.41 -7.76
C GLU A 53 -8.25 -17.01 -7.20
N ASP A 54 -9.30 -16.92 -6.38
CA ASP A 54 -9.73 -15.67 -5.74
C ASP A 54 -8.62 -15.09 -4.84
N TYR A 55 -7.95 -15.97 -4.11
CA TYR A 55 -6.84 -15.61 -3.22
C TYR A 55 -5.67 -15.01 -3.99
N ASN A 56 -5.24 -15.66 -5.08
CA ASN A 56 -4.15 -15.18 -5.91
C ASN A 56 -4.49 -13.84 -6.59
N ALA A 57 -5.74 -13.66 -7.02
CA ALA A 57 -6.20 -12.39 -7.57
C ALA A 57 -6.11 -11.25 -6.53
N LEU A 58 -6.48 -11.52 -5.28
CA LEU A 58 -6.36 -10.55 -4.19
C LEU A 58 -4.90 -10.18 -3.90
N VAL A 59 -4.00 -11.18 -3.84
CA VAL A 59 -2.56 -10.94 -3.64
C VAL A 59 -2.00 -10.04 -4.76
N GLN A 60 -2.37 -10.29 -6.01
CA GLN A 60 -1.96 -9.43 -7.13
C GLN A 60 -2.46 -7.99 -7.00
N GLN A 61 -3.70 -7.78 -6.54
CA GLN A 61 -4.23 -6.44 -6.28
C GLN A 61 -3.43 -5.71 -5.20
N PHE A 62 -3.03 -6.41 -4.14
CA PHE A 62 -2.17 -5.82 -3.10
C PHE A 62 -0.81 -5.42 -3.63
N SER A 63 -0.15 -6.28 -4.42
CA SER A 63 1.14 -5.93 -5.04
C SER A 63 1.01 -4.73 -5.99
N HIS A 64 -0.08 -4.62 -6.74
CA HIS A 64 -0.33 -3.46 -7.60
C HIS A 64 -0.51 -2.17 -6.76
N PHE A 65 -1.28 -2.25 -5.68
CA PHE A 65 -1.48 -1.14 -4.77
C PHE A 65 -0.17 -0.70 -4.10
N GLU A 66 0.64 -1.64 -3.62
CA GLU A 66 1.95 -1.37 -3.02
C GLU A 66 2.88 -0.61 -3.99
N ALA A 67 2.96 -1.07 -5.25
CA ALA A 67 3.77 -0.41 -6.27
C ALA A 67 3.30 1.04 -6.51
N ASN A 68 1.97 1.24 -6.65
CA ASN A 68 1.41 2.57 -6.85
C ASN A 68 1.64 3.50 -5.64
N ALA A 69 1.45 2.98 -4.43
CA ALA A 69 1.70 3.73 -3.20
C ALA A 69 3.18 4.13 -3.07
N SER A 70 4.10 3.21 -3.37
CA SER A 70 5.54 3.45 -3.33
C SER A 70 6.00 4.52 -4.32
N GLU A 71 5.34 4.63 -5.48
CA GLU A 71 5.57 5.71 -6.45
C GLU A 71 4.99 7.06 -5.96
N GLN A 72 3.87 7.03 -5.24
CA GLN A 72 3.17 8.24 -4.79
C GLN A 72 3.82 8.90 -3.56
N VAL A 73 4.40 8.12 -2.65
CA VAL A 73 5.10 8.62 -1.44
C VAL A 73 6.13 9.72 -1.75
N PRO A 74 7.12 9.52 -2.67
CA PRO A 74 8.11 10.56 -2.96
C PRO A 74 7.48 11.80 -3.63
N TYR A 75 6.43 11.61 -4.43
CA TYR A 75 5.70 12.73 -5.03
C TYR A 75 5.04 13.62 -3.96
N LEU A 76 4.41 13.01 -2.95
CA LEU A 76 3.78 13.73 -1.84
C LEU A 76 4.79 14.55 -1.04
N HIS A 77 5.96 13.97 -0.74
CA HIS A 77 7.05 14.69 -0.08
C HIS A 77 7.59 15.85 -0.92
N ALA A 78 7.77 15.64 -2.24
CA ALA A 78 8.22 16.69 -3.15
C ALA A 78 7.19 17.83 -3.25
N LEU A 79 5.90 17.51 -3.25
CA LEU A 79 4.82 18.49 -3.24
C LEU A 79 4.80 19.30 -1.93
N ALA A 80 4.93 18.63 -0.78
CA ALA A 80 5.03 19.26 0.53
C ALA A 80 6.21 20.24 0.59
N SER A 81 7.39 19.85 0.11
CA SER A 81 8.58 20.71 0.05
C SER A 81 8.32 21.98 -0.76
N ARG A 82 7.75 21.85 -1.96
CA ARG A 82 7.46 23.00 -2.84
C ARG A 82 6.44 23.97 -2.22
N LEU A 83 5.43 23.44 -1.53
CA LEU A 83 4.44 24.26 -0.84
C LEU A 83 5.05 25.00 0.35
N ARG A 84 5.96 24.37 1.13
CA ARG A 84 6.70 25.06 2.19
C ARG A 84 7.53 26.23 1.64
N ASP A 85 8.26 26.00 0.56
CA ASP A 85 9.08 27.04 -0.08
C ASP A 85 8.21 28.23 -0.53
N TYR A 86 7.04 27.96 -1.11
CA TYR A 86 6.09 28.97 -1.55
C TYR A 86 5.48 29.76 -0.38
N LEU A 87 5.17 29.10 0.75
CA LEU A 87 4.58 29.74 1.93
C LEU A 87 5.59 30.55 2.76
N GLN A 88 6.89 30.24 2.65
CA GLN A 88 7.98 30.98 3.30
C GLN A 88 8.46 32.20 2.48
N SER A 89 8.05 32.29 1.22
CA SER A 89 8.37 33.39 0.29
C SER A 89 7.37 34.54 0.41
#